data_AF-A0A934WQ96-F1
#
_entry.id   AF-A0A934WQ96-F1
#
_cell.length_a   1.000
_cell.length_b   1.000
_cell.length_c   1.000
_cell.angle_alpha   90.00
_cell.angle_beta   90.00
_cell.angle_gamma   90.00
#
_symmetry.space_group_name_H-M   'P 1'
#
loop_
_entity.id
_entity.type
_entity.pdbx_description
1 polymer ?
#
loop_
_entity_poly.entity_id
_entity_poly.type
_entity_poly.pdbx_seq_one_letter_code
_entity_poly.pdbx_strand_id
1 'polypeptide(L)'
;MKNKTAGKILFAVFAVALCVAAYFAADLAFFQYDDPVERATLSVVNDGEALSFTYDKDAVTLHSGDNTTVYALTYSGAAVVENTYIESLPSDFAGSFAAVQTGIREDTNGDGVTENVTRVAKTDMEYTQGYDATANSFLSDEIPFEVVYKDRESFTVYFNSEPVKNSEITVTLADGTVKTLTTDENGDITGLNLNDVRNGLTFTYRPDALNTYSINYQVEADTIFTTRWLSAMLPFGIIILVSAVCITLDVLLRKLLYKKEKLPVGKTGVMARDKRRKRFVFGFETIRWIIMILSFALLIFGSRLTGTVFSNVQLPVFACPYNLDQLTGSACYMLSHLDVLVSSWKEILAFLGTFLVCAVLLGRILCGFVCPFGFIQDVAHEARQALHIEGISLNERLYNILRLVKWVMLIIFLGIGFVGGNFCDFCPAMALSPALAGFKLSLGLGGFVMVIVLVSGFFKRRCFCNVCPLGFILGLTHKISLFKLKKDAVACTECGACYEACPMGIKSVFTVREGKGDIREIDVTTSDCIMCGECVRRCPENNALAITFCGKKIYNADRMKFMKQYAPPKSKKKGKNHE
;
A
#
# COMPACT_ATOMS: atom_id res chain seq x y z
N MET A 1 -10.24 -25.48 -35.75
CA MET A 1 -9.20 -24.90 -34.86
C MET A 1 -8.98 -23.39 -35.09
N LYS A 2 -9.05 -22.87 -36.33
CA LYS A 2 -8.88 -21.42 -36.63
C LYS A 2 -9.79 -20.48 -35.80
N ASN A 3 -11.06 -20.82 -35.56
CA ASN A 3 -11.98 -19.96 -34.79
C ASN A 3 -11.68 -19.87 -33.28
N LYS A 4 -11.07 -20.90 -32.66
CA LYS A 4 -10.69 -20.84 -31.24
C LYS A 4 -9.48 -19.94 -31.00
N THR A 5 -8.59 -19.84 -31.98
CA THR A 5 -7.43 -18.93 -31.93
C THR A 5 -7.87 -17.50 -32.22
N ALA A 6 -8.77 -17.30 -33.18
CA ALA A 6 -9.34 -15.99 -33.48
C ALA A 6 -10.11 -15.39 -32.29
N GLY A 7 -10.94 -16.18 -31.59
CA GLY A 7 -11.63 -15.71 -30.38
C GLY A 7 -10.69 -15.37 -29.21
N LYS A 8 -9.55 -16.06 -29.09
CA LYS A 8 -8.53 -15.75 -28.07
C LYS A 8 -7.72 -14.50 -28.42
N ILE A 9 -7.40 -14.30 -29.70
CA ILE A 9 -6.71 -13.12 -30.20
C ILE A 9 -7.62 -11.89 -30.08
N LEU A 10 -8.89 -12.02 -30.47
CA LEU A 10 -9.88 -10.94 -30.32
C LEU A 10 -10.05 -10.56 -28.85
N PHE A 11 -10.09 -11.55 -27.94
CA PHE A 11 -10.13 -11.29 -26.49
C PHE A 11 -8.85 -10.61 -25.97
N ALA A 12 -7.67 -11.02 -26.43
CA ALA A 12 -6.42 -10.37 -26.04
C ALA A 12 -6.34 -8.93 -26.55
N VAL A 13 -6.76 -8.68 -27.80
CA VAL A 13 -6.83 -7.34 -28.40
C VAL A 13 -7.85 -6.48 -27.67
N PHE A 14 -9.01 -7.03 -27.30
CA PHE A 14 -10.03 -6.29 -26.54
C PHE A 14 -9.57 -6.01 -25.10
N ALA A 15 -8.88 -6.95 -24.44
CA ALA A 15 -8.30 -6.73 -23.12
C ALA A 15 -7.17 -5.68 -23.14
N VAL A 16 -6.32 -5.68 -24.17
CA VAL A 16 -5.29 -4.66 -24.36
C VAL A 16 -5.94 -3.31 -24.68
N ALA A 17 -6.92 -3.26 -25.57
CA ALA A 17 -7.67 -2.04 -25.87
C ALA A 17 -8.42 -1.50 -24.66
N LEU A 18 -8.89 -2.37 -23.75
CA LEU A 18 -9.51 -1.99 -22.48
C LEU A 18 -8.50 -1.46 -21.46
N CYS A 19 -7.30 -2.06 -21.36
CA CYS A 19 -6.23 -1.51 -20.53
C CYS A 19 -5.80 -0.13 -21.05
N VAL A 20 -5.72 0.04 -22.37
CA VAL A 20 -5.39 1.31 -23.02
C VAL A 20 -6.53 2.33 -22.85
N ALA A 21 -7.80 1.92 -23.01
CA ALA A 21 -8.94 2.81 -22.80
C ALA A 21 -9.13 3.20 -21.34
N ALA A 22 -8.86 2.30 -20.38
CA ALA A 22 -8.84 2.63 -18.95
C ALA A 22 -7.69 3.59 -18.60
N TYR A 23 -6.55 3.48 -19.29
CA TYR A 23 -5.44 4.41 -19.16
C TYR A 23 -5.81 5.81 -19.69
N PHE A 24 -6.38 5.91 -20.89
CA PHE A 24 -6.81 7.21 -21.45
C PHE A 24 -8.06 7.80 -20.77
N ALA A 25 -8.97 6.98 -20.25
CA ALA A 25 -10.08 7.45 -19.43
C ALA A 25 -9.63 7.95 -18.05
N ALA A 26 -8.46 7.52 -17.56
CA ALA A 26 -7.86 8.04 -16.34
C ALA A 26 -7.33 9.45 -16.56
N ASP A 27 -6.56 9.72 -17.62
CA ASP A 27 -6.13 11.10 -17.95
C ASP A 27 -7.34 12.05 -18.07
N LEU A 28 -8.49 11.56 -18.56
CA LEU A 28 -9.73 12.35 -18.65
C LEU A 28 -10.43 12.60 -17.30
N ALA A 29 -10.33 11.67 -16.34
CA ALA A 29 -10.99 11.77 -15.03
C ALA A 29 -10.13 12.48 -13.97
N PHE A 30 -8.81 12.53 -14.15
CA PHE A 30 -7.86 13.14 -13.23
C PHE A 30 -7.51 14.59 -13.57
N PHE A 31 -7.80 15.07 -14.79
CA PHE A 31 -7.51 16.47 -15.19
C PHE A 31 -8.54 17.49 -14.68
N GLN A 32 -9.71 17.08 -14.18
CA GLN A 32 -10.80 17.99 -13.81
C GLN A 32 -11.67 17.43 -12.68
N TYR A 33 -11.18 17.43 -11.45
CA TYR A 33 -12.08 17.34 -10.28
C TYR A 33 -12.04 18.66 -9.50
N ASP A 34 -12.77 19.64 -10.03
CA ASP A 34 -13.16 20.89 -9.38
C ASP A 34 -14.29 20.67 -8.36
N ASP A 35 -14.13 19.73 -7.43
CA ASP A 35 -15.00 19.74 -6.25
C ASP A 35 -14.53 20.86 -5.29
N PRO A 36 -15.43 21.72 -4.78
CA PRO A 36 -15.08 22.67 -3.73
C PRO A 36 -14.73 21.87 -2.48
N VAL A 37 -13.44 21.73 -2.18
CA VAL A 37 -12.97 21.09 -0.96
C VAL A 37 -13.20 22.09 0.17
N GLU A 38 -13.67 21.61 1.33
CA GLU A 38 -13.82 22.45 2.52
C GLU A 38 -12.47 23.11 2.84
N ARG A 39 -12.48 24.45 2.91
CA ARG A 39 -11.31 25.31 3.22
C ARG A 39 -10.48 24.72 4.35
N ALA A 40 -9.26 24.27 4.05
CA ALA A 40 -8.30 23.92 5.08
C ALA A 40 -7.80 25.22 5.72
N THR A 41 -8.23 25.47 6.95
CA THR A 41 -7.80 26.63 7.76
C THR A 41 -6.67 26.16 8.66
N LEU A 42 -5.43 26.54 8.32
CA LEU A 42 -4.28 26.33 9.18
C LEU A 42 -4.07 27.62 9.97
N SER A 43 -4.65 27.65 11.17
CA SER A 43 -4.54 28.80 12.07
C SER A 43 -3.35 28.61 13.01
N VAL A 44 -2.32 29.45 12.86
CA VAL A 44 -1.30 29.59 13.90
C VAL A 44 -1.92 30.46 14.99
N VAL A 45 -2.44 29.82 16.04
CA VAL A 45 -3.02 30.52 17.19
C VAL A 45 -1.95 30.62 18.27
N ASN A 46 -1.52 31.85 18.57
CA ASN A 46 -0.97 32.21 19.86
C ASN A 46 -1.49 33.60 20.24
N ASP A 47 -2.13 33.70 21.41
CA ASP A 47 -2.41 34.93 22.15
C ASP A 47 -2.80 36.18 21.34
N GLY A 48 -3.87 36.07 20.54
CA GLY A 48 -4.63 37.23 20.06
C GLY A 48 -4.19 37.87 18.74
N GLU A 49 -3.03 37.53 18.19
CA GLU A 49 -2.60 37.93 16.83
C GLU A 49 -2.22 36.69 16.01
N ALA A 50 -3.18 36.16 15.23
CA ALA A 50 -3.02 34.90 14.51
C ALA A 50 -2.52 35.15 13.08
N LEU A 51 -1.29 34.71 12.79
CA LEU A 51 -0.88 34.39 11.42
C LEU A 51 -1.66 33.15 10.97
N SER A 52 -2.70 33.31 10.17
CA SER A 52 -3.43 32.14 9.66
C SER A 52 -3.39 32.07 8.16
N PHE A 53 -3.22 30.85 7.66
CA PHE A 53 -3.21 30.52 6.25
C PHE A 53 -4.43 29.66 6.00
N THR A 54 -5.29 30.12 5.12
CA THR A 54 -6.36 29.28 4.60
C THR A 54 -6.05 29.02 3.14
N TYR A 55 -5.99 27.76 2.75
CA TYR A 55 -5.73 27.41 1.36
C TYR A 55 -6.80 26.47 0.81
N ASP A 56 -7.06 26.62 -0.49
CA ASP A 56 -8.00 25.82 -1.27
C ASP A 56 -7.43 25.66 -2.68
N LYS A 57 -6.93 24.46 -3.01
CA LYS A 57 -6.39 24.03 -4.32
C LYS A 57 -5.39 24.98 -4.99
N ASP A 58 -5.89 26.09 -5.53
CA ASP A 58 -5.17 27.10 -6.29
C ASP A 58 -5.19 28.49 -5.64
N ALA A 59 -5.82 28.60 -4.46
CA ALA A 59 -5.97 29.84 -3.72
C ALA A 59 -5.38 29.75 -2.31
N VAL A 60 -4.66 30.80 -1.93
CA VAL A 60 -4.15 31.01 -0.57
C VAL A 60 -4.65 32.36 -0.08
N THR A 61 -5.34 32.33 1.04
CA THR A 61 -5.79 33.48 1.82
C THR A 61 -4.96 33.56 3.08
N LEU A 62 -4.21 34.66 3.23
CA LEU A 62 -3.50 34.97 4.44
C LEU A 62 -4.30 35.94 5.30
N HIS A 63 -4.43 35.62 6.58
CA HIS A 63 -4.82 36.59 7.59
C HIS A 63 -3.54 36.99 8.33
N SER A 64 -3.12 38.23 8.11
CA SER A 64 -1.85 38.79 8.56
C SER A 64 -2.08 39.85 9.63
N GLY A 65 -1.21 39.88 10.63
CA GLY A 65 -0.95 41.08 11.44
C GLY A 65 0.00 42.05 10.72
N ASP A 66 0.28 43.21 11.30
CA ASP A 66 1.22 44.18 10.73
C ASP A 66 2.63 43.56 10.54
N ASN A 67 3.36 44.00 9.50
CA ASN A 67 4.78 43.68 9.25
C ASN A 67 5.10 42.22 8.85
N THR A 68 4.19 41.57 8.11
CA THR A 68 4.38 40.19 7.60
C THR A 68 4.67 40.17 6.11
N THR A 69 5.68 39.41 5.69
CA THR A 69 5.93 39.07 4.28
C THR A 69 5.66 37.58 4.04
N VAL A 70 5.16 37.26 2.85
CA VAL A 70 4.77 35.90 2.48
C VAL A 70 5.60 35.44 1.30
N TYR A 71 6.18 34.26 1.43
CA TYR A 71 7.01 33.61 0.44
C TYR A 71 6.33 32.33 -0.05
N ALA A 72 6.36 32.16 -1.36
CA ALA A 72 5.90 31.02 -2.10
C ALA A 72 7.11 30.31 -2.70
N LEU A 73 7.23 28.99 -2.53
CA LEU A 73 8.31 28.23 -3.14
C LEU A 73 8.00 27.92 -4.61
N THR A 74 8.85 28.33 -5.53
CA THR A 74 8.82 27.96 -6.95
C THR A 74 10.05 27.11 -7.29
N TYR A 75 10.04 26.41 -8.44
CA TYR A 75 11.24 25.70 -8.92
C TYR A 75 12.44 26.65 -9.21
N SER A 76 12.16 27.95 -9.31
CA SER A 76 13.14 29.03 -9.49
C SER A 76 13.64 29.65 -8.17
N GLY A 77 13.05 29.32 -7.02
CA GLY A 77 13.47 29.79 -5.69
C GLY A 77 12.32 30.29 -4.81
N ALA A 78 12.62 31.11 -3.80
CA ALA A 78 11.62 31.80 -3.00
C ALA A 78 11.07 33.01 -3.77
N ALA A 79 9.74 33.08 -3.94
CA ALA A 79 9.06 34.20 -4.58
C ALA A 79 8.14 34.92 -3.59
N VAL A 80 8.18 36.25 -3.57
CA VAL A 80 7.30 37.06 -2.71
C VAL A 80 5.88 37.07 -3.25
N VAL A 81 4.91 36.85 -2.37
CA VAL A 81 3.48 36.94 -2.67
C VAL A 81 2.99 38.35 -2.32
N GLU A 82 2.79 39.18 -3.34
CA GLU A 82 2.38 40.59 -3.15
C GLU A 82 0.90 40.76 -2.76
N ASN A 83 0.04 39.80 -3.10
CA ASN A 83 -1.39 39.85 -2.79
C ASN A 83 -1.76 38.84 -1.68
N THR A 84 -2.50 39.29 -0.67
CA THR A 84 -3.07 38.44 0.39
C THR A 84 -4.05 37.38 -0.11
N TYR A 85 -4.45 37.47 -1.38
CA TYR A 85 -5.27 36.49 -2.09
C TYR A 85 -4.68 36.20 -3.47
N ILE A 86 -4.31 34.95 -3.70
CA ILE A 86 -3.99 34.41 -5.03
C ILE A 86 -5.20 33.59 -5.47
N GLU A 87 -5.76 33.84 -6.66
CA GLU A 87 -6.87 33.03 -7.21
C GLU A 87 -6.38 31.78 -7.95
N SER A 88 -5.16 31.82 -8.51
CA SER A 88 -4.57 30.68 -9.21
C SER A 88 -3.06 30.63 -9.01
N LEU A 89 -2.55 29.48 -8.58
CA LEU A 89 -1.12 29.26 -8.39
C LEU A 89 -0.40 29.16 -9.75
N PRO A 90 0.77 29.81 -9.92
CA PRO A 90 1.59 29.63 -11.10
C PRO A 90 1.98 28.16 -11.29
N SER A 91 2.13 27.71 -12.54
CA SER A 91 2.53 26.32 -12.86
C SER A 91 3.93 25.94 -12.36
N ASP A 92 4.75 26.92 -11.98
CA ASP A 92 6.12 26.74 -11.45
C ASP A 92 6.15 26.57 -9.92
N PHE A 93 4.99 26.47 -9.28
CA PHE A 93 4.87 26.38 -7.83
C PHE A 93 5.23 24.99 -7.29
N ALA A 94 6.08 24.95 -6.26
CA ALA A 94 6.62 23.73 -5.65
C ALA A 94 5.87 23.28 -4.39
N GLY A 95 4.87 24.02 -3.92
CA GLY A 95 3.94 23.49 -2.89
C GLY A 95 4.24 23.84 -1.43
N SER A 96 5.10 24.82 -1.17
CA SER A 96 5.38 25.30 0.20
C SER A 96 5.16 26.80 0.30
N PHE A 97 4.62 27.23 1.44
CA PHE A 97 4.48 28.64 1.81
C PHE A 97 5.14 28.90 3.15
N ALA A 98 5.74 30.07 3.28
CA ALA A 98 6.26 30.59 4.52
C ALA A 98 5.81 32.03 4.69
N ALA A 99 5.21 32.39 5.83
CA ALA A 99 5.09 33.80 6.22
C ALA A 99 6.11 34.10 7.30
N VAL A 100 6.76 35.24 7.14
CA VAL A 100 7.78 35.75 8.06
C VAL A 100 7.28 37.07 8.61
N GLN A 101 7.17 37.14 9.93
CA GLN A 101 6.85 38.37 10.66
C GLN A 101 8.11 38.83 11.38
N THR A 102 8.49 40.08 11.14
CA THR A 102 9.73 40.67 11.66
C THR A 102 9.46 41.94 12.47
N GLY A 103 10.37 42.28 13.38
CA GLY A 103 10.32 43.53 14.15
C GLY A 103 9.50 43.48 15.44
N ILE A 104 9.14 42.28 15.92
CA ILE A 104 8.47 42.08 17.20
C ILE A 104 9.52 42.20 18.32
N ARG A 105 9.18 42.90 19.40
CA ARG A 105 10.02 42.98 20.60
C ARG A 105 9.23 42.51 21.81
N GLU A 106 9.59 41.36 22.35
CA GLU A 106 8.87 40.72 23.45
C GLU A 106 9.87 39.97 24.36
N ASP A 107 9.56 39.87 25.64
CA ASP A 107 10.29 38.99 26.56
C ASP A 107 9.66 37.59 26.48
N THR A 108 10.26 36.75 25.63
CA THR A 108 9.75 35.39 25.37
C THR A 108 10.21 34.35 26.40
N ASN A 109 11.05 34.71 27.37
CA ASN A 109 11.67 33.76 28.30
C ASN A 109 11.42 34.10 29.79
N GLY A 110 10.86 35.28 30.06
CA GLY A 110 10.53 35.77 31.40
C GLY A 110 11.73 36.24 32.21
N ASP A 111 12.88 36.50 31.56
CA ASP A 111 14.11 36.98 32.21
C ASP A 111 14.17 38.51 32.36
N GLY A 112 13.17 39.22 31.84
CA GLY A 112 13.06 40.68 31.87
C GLY A 112 13.82 41.40 30.77
N VAL A 113 14.43 40.68 29.82
CA VAL A 113 15.12 41.24 28.64
C VAL A 113 14.22 41.10 27.41
N THR A 114 13.85 42.23 26.80
CA THR A 114 13.15 42.22 25.51
C THR A 114 14.07 41.74 24.38
N GLU A 115 13.68 40.64 23.75
CA GLU A 115 14.33 40.01 22.60
C GLU A 115 13.72 40.52 21.30
N ASN A 116 14.48 40.52 20.20
CA ASN A 116 13.94 40.69 18.85
C ASN A 116 13.42 39.34 18.35
N VAL A 117 12.11 39.24 18.17
CA VAL A 117 11.43 37.99 17.83
C VAL A 117 11.10 37.96 16.34
N THR A 118 11.60 36.94 15.65
CA THR A 118 11.21 36.64 14.27
C THR A 118 10.32 35.40 14.29
N ARG A 119 9.07 35.56 13.84
CA ARG A 119 8.09 34.47 13.77
C ARG A 119 7.97 34.01 12.33
N VAL A 120 8.15 32.72 12.10
CA VAL A 120 7.94 32.08 10.82
C VAL A 120 6.78 31.12 10.96
N ALA A 121 5.89 31.10 9.98
CA ALA A 121 4.86 30.08 9.87
C ALA A 121 5.03 29.42 8.52
N LYS A 122 5.39 28.12 8.53
CA LYS A 122 5.61 27.35 7.31
C LYS A 122 4.55 26.26 7.22
N THR A 123 3.98 26.14 6.03
CA THR A 123 3.09 25.04 5.67
C THR A 123 3.58 24.39 4.40
N ASP A 124 3.60 23.05 4.43
CA ASP A 124 3.88 22.21 3.29
C ASP A 124 2.56 21.62 2.81
N MET A 125 2.14 21.97 1.60
CA MET A 125 0.90 21.47 1.04
C MET A 125 1.12 20.06 0.50
N GLU A 126 0.58 19.06 1.20
CA GLU A 126 0.65 17.67 0.74
C GLU A 126 0.03 17.50 -0.67
N TYR A 127 -0.92 18.36 -1.06
CA TYR A 127 -1.61 18.27 -2.36
C TYR A 127 -0.73 18.60 -3.57
N THR A 128 0.24 19.51 -3.43
CA THR A 128 1.11 20.02 -4.52
C THR A 128 2.48 19.36 -4.51
N GLN A 129 2.99 18.95 -3.35
CA GLN A 129 4.28 18.24 -3.23
C GLN A 129 4.24 16.79 -3.74
N GLY A 130 3.04 16.25 -4.00
CA GLY A 130 2.89 14.89 -4.50
C GLY A 130 3.37 13.84 -3.49
N TYR A 131 4.07 12.81 -3.96
CA TYR A 131 4.51 11.66 -3.16
C TYR A 131 5.89 11.85 -2.50
N ASP A 132 6.35 13.07 -2.30
CA ASP A 132 7.68 13.27 -1.72
C ASP A 132 7.69 13.03 -0.20
N ALA A 133 8.69 12.27 0.26
CA ALA A 133 8.88 11.98 1.67
C ALA A 133 9.62 13.13 2.38
N THR A 134 10.31 13.97 1.62
CA THR A 134 10.99 15.16 2.12
C THR A 134 10.20 16.40 1.76
N ALA A 135 9.87 17.21 2.77
CA ALA A 135 9.29 18.53 2.55
C ALA A 135 10.27 19.41 1.76
N ASN A 136 9.75 20.30 0.94
CA ASN A 136 10.59 21.22 0.21
C ASN A 136 11.21 22.26 1.14
N SER A 137 12.44 22.67 0.82
CA SER A 137 13.19 23.69 1.55
C SER A 137 13.32 24.97 0.72
N PHE A 138 13.19 26.13 1.35
CA PHE A 138 13.39 27.43 0.69
C PHE A 138 14.87 27.79 0.55
N LEU A 139 15.69 27.54 1.58
CA LEU A 139 17.13 27.85 1.60
C LEU A 139 17.45 29.26 1.06
N SER A 140 16.68 30.26 1.50
CA SER A 140 16.81 31.66 1.10
C SER A 140 17.22 32.50 2.31
N ASP A 141 18.08 33.50 2.11
CA ASP A 141 18.47 34.47 3.14
C ASP A 141 17.28 35.28 3.69
N GLU A 142 16.17 35.31 2.96
CA GLU A 142 14.92 35.97 3.36
C GLU A 142 14.16 35.21 4.46
N ILE A 143 14.44 33.90 4.62
CA ILE A 143 13.86 33.04 5.65
C ILE A 143 15.03 32.54 6.52
N PRO A 144 15.48 33.32 7.51
CA PRO A 144 16.69 33.04 8.26
C PRO A 144 16.58 31.80 9.15
N PHE A 145 15.37 31.34 9.46
CA PHE A 145 15.13 30.13 10.24
C PHE A 145 14.10 29.27 9.56
N GLU A 146 14.50 28.06 9.17
CA GLU A 146 13.66 27.12 8.45
C GLU A 146 13.75 25.74 9.07
N VAL A 147 12.62 25.04 9.12
CA VAL A 147 12.55 23.64 9.53
C VAL A 147 11.98 22.84 8.36
N VAL A 148 12.62 21.72 8.05
CA VAL A 148 12.27 20.84 6.93
C VAL A 148 11.98 19.46 7.47
N TYR A 149 10.77 18.96 7.22
CA TYR A 149 10.42 17.61 7.61
C TYR A 149 11.01 16.60 6.62
N LYS A 150 11.93 15.77 7.09
CA LYS A 150 12.75 14.88 6.28
C LYS A 150 12.47 13.41 6.62
N ASP A 151 12.31 12.61 5.57
CA ASP A 151 11.99 11.16 5.63
C ASP A 151 10.76 10.84 6.50
N ARG A 152 9.97 11.86 6.83
CA ARG A 152 8.81 11.84 7.71
C ARG A 152 9.05 11.16 9.07
N GLU A 153 10.30 11.23 9.55
CA GLU A 153 10.75 10.75 10.86
C GLU A 153 11.60 11.79 11.59
N SER A 154 12.19 12.74 10.85
CA SER A 154 13.14 13.71 11.37
C SER A 154 12.85 15.12 10.86
N PHE A 155 13.34 16.11 11.58
CA PHE A 155 13.30 17.50 11.14
C PHE A 155 14.72 18.03 11.00
N THR A 156 15.09 18.46 9.81
CA THR A 156 16.34 19.19 9.60
C THR A 156 16.09 20.66 9.90
N VAL A 157 16.91 21.25 10.77
CA VAL A 157 16.82 22.66 11.12
C VAL A 157 17.91 23.45 10.43
N TYR A 158 17.49 24.49 9.72
CA TYR A 158 18.36 25.41 8.98
C TYR A 158 18.31 26.80 9.61
N PHE A 159 19.48 27.44 9.68
CA PHE A 159 19.64 28.84 10.04
C PHE A 159 20.54 29.51 9.01
N ASN A 160 20.07 30.59 8.38
CA ASN A 160 20.75 31.27 7.26
C ASN A 160 21.25 30.29 6.18
N SER A 161 20.36 29.39 5.74
CA SER A 161 20.65 28.37 4.71
C SER A 161 21.69 27.31 5.09
N GLU A 162 22.18 27.28 6.34
CA GLU A 162 23.09 26.25 6.84
C GLU A 162 22.42 25.38 7.92
N PRO A 163 22.68 24.05 7.96
CA PRO A 163 22.12 23.18 8.98
C PRO A 163 22.69 23.51 10.37
N VAL A 164 21.82 23.65 11.37
CA VAL A 164 22.21 23.97 12.75
C VAL A 164 22.69 22.72 13.47
N LYS A 165 23.99 22.62 13.74
CA LYS A 165 24.60 21.40 14.31
C LYS A 165 24.77 21.49 15.83
N ASN A 166 24.57 20.38 16.53
CA ASN A 166 24.84 20.23 17.97
C ASN A 166 24.27 21.36 18.85
N SER A 167 23.10 21.89 18.50
CA SER A 167 22.48 23.02 19.20
C SER A 167 21.16 22.59 19.85
N GLU A 168 20.80 23.26 20.95
CA GLU A 168 19.53 23.02 21.63
C GLU A 168 18.40 23.78 20.95
N ILE A 169 17.33 23.06 20.64
CA ILE A 169 16.12 23.58 20.02
C ILE A 169 14.95 23.24 20.93
N THR A 170 14.16 24.25 21.26
CA THR A 170 12.98 24.09 22.10
C THR A 170 11.78 23.83 21.21
N VAL A 171 11.10 22.69 21.41
CA VAL A 171 9.90 22.30 20.66
C VAL A 171 8.70 22.33 21.58
N THR A 172 7.72 23.17 21.25
CA THR A 172 6.46 23.29 21.96
C THR A 172 5.37 22.56 21.18
N LEU A 173 4.71 21.60 21.83
CA LEU A 173 3.62 20.83 21.27
C LEU A 173 2.31 21.61 21.37
N ALA A 174 1.31 21.24 20.55
CA ALA A 174 -0.03 21.84 20.58
C ALA A 174 -0.76 21.72 21.94
N ASP A 175 -0.37 20.77 22.80
CA ASP A 175 -0.91 20.63 24.16
C ASP A 175 -0.22 21.54 25.19
N GLY A 176 0.75 22.36 24.76
CA GLY A 176 1.56 23.23 25.61
C GLY A 176 2.79 22.55 26.24
N THR A 177 3.02 21.26 25.97
CA THR A 177 4.21 20.57 26.46
C THR A 177 5.46 21.08 25.76
N VAL A 178 6.49 21.46 26.53
CA VAL A 178 7.77 21.94 26.02
C VAL A 178 8.82 20.82 26.11
N LYS A 179 9.49 20.50 25.01
CA LYS A 179 10.58 19.53 24.93
C LYS A 179 11.83 20.21 24.37
N THR A 180 12.97 20.08 25.04
CA THR A 180 14.26 20.53 24.51
C THR A 180 14.94 19.36 23.81
N LEU A 181 15.24 19.51 22.52
CA LEU A 181 15.89 18.50 21.69
C LEU A 181 17.20 19.07 21.13
N THR A 182 18.22 18.23 21.02
CA THR A 182 19.52 18.61 20.43
C THR A 182 19.60 18.15 18.99
N THR A 183 20.08 19.01 18.09
CA THR A 183 20.36 18.64 16.70
C THR A 183 21.61 17.77 16.60
N ASP A 184 21.64 16.85 15.62
CA ASP A 184 22.81 16.03 15.33
C ASP A 184 23.85 16.74 14.43
N GLU A 185 24.85 16.00 13.94
CA GLU A 185 25.91 16.52 13.07
C GLU A 185 25.42 16.95 11.67
N ASN A 186 24.21 16.52 11.28
CA ASN A 186 23.54 16.87 10.04
C ASN A 186 22.50 17.97 10.21
N GLY A 187 22.20 18.36 11.46
CA GLY A 187 21.15 19.31 11.80
C GLY A 187 19.77 18.68 12.01
N ASP A 188 19.70 17.36 12.13
CA ASP A 188 18.46 16.61 12.25
C ASP A 188 18.02 16.47 13.72
N ILE A 189 16.73 16.65 13.96
CA ILE A 189 16.01 16.38 15.21
C ILE A 189 15.20 15.09 15.02
N THR A 190 15.36 14.14 15.94
CA THR A 190 14.60 12.89 15.96
C THR A 190 13.80 12.74 17.26
N GLY A 191 12.80 11.84 17.27
CA GLY A 191 12.03 11.53 18.49
C GLY A 191 10.71 12.29 18.66
N LEU A 192 10.26 13.01 17.64
CA LEU A 192 8.92 13.60 17.58
C LEU A 192 7.91 12.58 17.03
N ASN A 193 6.70 12.52 17.60
CA ASN A 193 5.66 11.62 17.12
C ASN A 193 4.91 12.26 15.94
N LEU A 194 4.55 11.49 14.91
CA LEU A 194 3.77 11.97 13.77
C LEU A 194 2.44 12.62 14.19
N ASN A 195 1.81 12.14 15.27
CA ASN A 195 0.60 12.76 15.79
C ASN A 195 0.86 14.17 16.35
N ASP A 196 2.02 14.40 16.98
CA ASP A 196 2.41 15.72 17.49
C ASP A 196 2.65 16.68 16.31
N VAL A 197 3.31 16.19 15.25
CA VAL A 197 3.52 16.92 13.99
C VAL A 197 2.21 17.35 13.32
N ARG A 198 1.21 16.47 13.30
CA ARG A 198 -0.12 16.74 12.72
C ARG A 198 -0.94 17.76 13.52
N ASN A 199 -0.79 17.73 14.84
CA ASN A 199 -1.46 18.67 15.73
C ASN A 199 -0.80 20.06 15.72
N GLY A 200 0.42 20.17 15.20
CA GLY A 200 1.21 21.39 15.12
C GLY A 200 2.33 21.43 16.16
N LEU A 201 3.50 21.89 15.71
CA LEU A 201 4.71 22.04 16.52
C LEU A 201 5.25 23.45 16.36
N THR A 202 5.74 24.04 17.44
CA THR A 202 6.48 25.30 17.39
C THR A 202 7.93 25.05 17.77
N PHE A 203 8.85 25.20 16.83
CA PHE A 203 10.29 25.12 17.08
C PHE A 203 10.80 26.52 17.42
N THR A 204 11.60 26.63 18.47
CA THR A 204 12.21 27.89 18.93
C THR A 204 13.72 27.70 19.04
N TYR A 205 14.45 28.57 18.36
CA TYR A 205 15.91 28.61 18.35
C TYR A 205 16.39 29.98 18.83
N ARG A 206 17.37 29.96 19.75
CA ARG A 206 17.98 31.14 20.36
C ARG A 206 19.48 31.09 20.17
N PRO A 207 20.02 31.73 19.12
CA PRO A 207 21.47 31.81 18.92
C PRO A 207 22.14 32.73 19.96
N ASP A 208 21.45 33.81 20.36
CA ASP A 208 21.96 34.84 21.27
C ASP A 208 20.87 35.27 22.29
N ALA A 209 21.28 35.95 23.36
CA ALA A 209 20.37 36.50 24.38
C ALA A 209 19.45 37.65 23.89
N LEU A 210 19.58 38.08 22.63
CA LEU A 210 18.85 39.23 22.07
C LEU A 210 17.94 38.85 20.90
N ASN A 211 18.06 37.64 20.35
CA ASN A 211 17.35 37.23 19.14
C ASN A 211 16.68 35.87 19.36
N THR A 212 15.37 35.82 19.13
CA THR A 212 14.58 34.58 19.21
C THR A 212 13.92 34.32 17.88
N TYR A 213 14.15 33.13 17.32
CA TYR A 213 13.52 32.66 16.09
C TYR A 213 12.55 31.54 16.43
N SER A 214 11.29 31.69 16.04
CA SER A 214 10.28 30.67 16.24
C SER A 214 9.61 30.31 14.92
N ILE A 215 9.53 29.02 14.59
CA ILE A 215 8.78 28.53 13.44
C ILE A 215 7.65 27.62 13.90
N ASN A 216 6.42 27.97 13.52
CA ASN A 216 5.30 27.05 13.64
C ASN A 216 5.24 26.19 12.38
N TYR A 217 5.22 24.88 12.60
CA TYR A 217 5.18 23.86 11.59
C TYR A 217 4.00 22.93 11.86
N GLN A 218 3.13 22.78 10.88
CA GLN A 218 2.01 21.87 10.96
C GLN A 218 1.86 21.16 9.62
N VAL A 219 1.74 19.83 9.67
CA VAL A 219 1.37 19.02 8.51
C VAL A 219 -0.14 18.87 8.47
N GLU A 220 -0.70 18.90 7.26
CA GLU A 220 -2.13 18.77 7.04
C GLU A 220 -2.70 17.50 7.72
N ALA A 221 -3.74 17.67 8.53
CA ALA A 221 -4.38 16.57 9.26
C ALA A 221 -5.62 16.08 8.49
N ASP A 222 -5.43 15.19 7.52
CA ASP A 222 -6.55 14.56 6.83
C ASP A 222 -7.24 13.52 7.71
N THR A 223 -8.41 13.87 8.25
CA THR A 223 -9.29 12.91 8.94
C THR A 223 -9.71 11.78 7.98
N ILE A 224 -9.83 10.55 8.49
CA ILE A 224 -10.20 9.38 7.67
C ILE A 224 -11.67 9.53 7.22
N PHE A 225 -11.96 9.23 5.96
CA PHE A 225 -13.31 9.30 5.34
C PHE A 225 -13.85 10.71 5.09
N THR A 226 -12.98 11.70 4.90
CA THR A 226 -13.38 13.00 4.35
C THR A 226 -13.86 12.88 2.91
N THR A 227 -14.53 13.92 2.41
CA THR A 227 -14.84 14.09 0.98
C THR A 227 -13.58 13.93 0.13
N ARG A 228 -12.45 14.47 0.59
CA ARG A 228 -11.12 14.30 -0.02
C ARG A 228 -10.69 12.84 -0.16
N TRP A 229 -10.81 12.03 0.89
CA TRP A 229 -10.50 10.59 0.81
C TRP A 229 -11.41 9.87 -0.19
N LEU A 230 -12.70 10.21 -0.21
CA LEU A 230 -13.66 9.64 -1.15
C LEU A 230 -13.32 10.01 -2.61
N SER A 231 -12.91 11.25 -2.84
CA SER A 231 -12.48 11.74 -4.16
C SER A 231 -11.18 11.07 -4.62
N ALA A 232 -10.22 10.79 -3.73
CA ALA A 232 -9.04 9.99 -4.05
C ALA A 232 -9.37 8.52 -4.42
N MET A 233 -10.46 7.96 -3.87
CA MET A 233 -10.96 6.63 -4.19
C MET A 233 -11.79 6.56 -5.48
N LEU A 234 -12.37 7.68 -5.91
CA LEU A 234 -13.29 7.75 -7.04
C LEU A 234 -12.73 7.18 -8.35
N PRO A 235 -11.47 7.41 -8.75
CA PRO A 235 -10.89 6.80 -9.94
C PRO A 235 -10.81 5.28 -9.89
N PHE A 236 -10.49 4.71 -8.72
CA PHE A 236 -10.56 3.26 -8.52
C PHE A 236 -12.00 2.76 -8.68
N GLY A 237 -12.97 3.51 -8.15
CA GLY A 237 -14.39 3.26 -8.35
C GLY A 237 -14.78 3.24 -9.83
N ILE A 238 -14.32 4.24 -10.60
CA ILE A 238 -14.56 4.33 -12.05
C ILE A 238 -13.91 3.16 -12.79
N ILE A 239 -12.64 2.83 -12.52
CA ILE A 239 -11.94 1.70 -13.15
C ILE A 239 -12.69 0.39 -12.87
N ILE A 240 -13.14 0.17 -11.63
CA ILE A 240 -13.91 -1.02 -11.25
C ILE A 240 -15.26 -1.03 -11.98
N LEU A 241 -15.96 0.10 -12.04
CA LEU A 241 -17.26 0.23 -12.71
C LEU A 241 -17.14 -0.04 -14.22
N VAL A 242 -16.20 0.61 -14.90
CA VAL A 242 -15.92 0.42 -16.33
C VAL A 242 -15.54 -1.03 -16.60
N SER A 243 -14.64 -1.60 -15.78
CA SER A 243 -14.28 -3.02 -15.89
C SER A 243 -15.52 -3.92 -15.77
N ALA A 244 -16.38 -3.68 -14.78
CA ALA A 244 -17.60 -4.46 -14.59
C ALA A 244 -18.59 -4.35 -15.76
N VAL A 245 -18.80 -3.14 -16.30
CA VAL A 245 -19.65 -2.90 -17.47
C VAL A 245 -19.10 -3.61 -18.70
N CYS A 246 -17.80 -3.49 -18.98
CA CYS A 246 -17.14 -4.12 -20.12
C CYS A 246 -17.20 -5.66 -20.03
N ILE A 247 -16.97 -6.23 -18.86
CA ILE A 247 -17.09 -7.67 -18.67
C ILE A 247 -18.54 -8.13 -18.87
N THR A 248 -19.51 -7.37 -18.36
CA THR A 248 -20.93 -7.66 -18.54
C THR A 248 -21.31 -7.64 -20.02
N LEU A 249 -20.83 -6.65 -20.77
CA LEU A 249 -21.00 -6.56 -22.23
C LEU A 249 -20.36 -7.74 -22.97
N ASP A 250 -19.12 -8.14 -22.65
CA ASP A 250 -18.47 -9.31 -23.27
C ASP A 250 -19.29 -10.59 -23.04
N VAL A 251 -19.74 -10.81 -21.80
CA VAL A 251 -20.60 -11.96 -21.46
C VAL A 251 -21.91 -11.94 -22.25
N LEU A 252 -22.50 -10.77 -22.44
CA LEU A 252 -23.76 -10.60 -23.15
C LEU A 252 -23.57 -10.80 -24.66
N LEU A 253 -22.52 -10.24 -25.26
CA LEU A 253 -22.12 -10.46 -26.64
C LEU A 253 -21.85 -11.93 -26.94
N ARG A 254 -21.11 -12.62 -26.06
CA ARG A 254 -20.88 -14.07 -26.19
C ARG A 254 -22.19 -14.83 -26.19
N LYS A 255 -23.09 -14.56 -25.23
CA LYS A 255 -24.43 -15.20 -25.19
C LYS A 255 -25.23 -14.95 -26.46
N LEU A 256 -25.19 -13.75 -27.02
CA LEU A 256 -25.88 -13.40 -28.26
C LEU A 256 -25.30 -14.14 -29.48
N LEU A 257 -23.97 -14.19 -29.61
CA LEU A 257 -23.28 -14.93 -30.68
C LEU A 257 -23.56 -16.44 -30.57
N TYR A 258 -23.57 -17.01 -29.36
CA TYR A 258 -23.93 -18.41 -29.13
C TYR A 258 -25.36 -18.73 -29.55
N LYS A 259 -26.32 -17.84 -29.27
CA LYS A 259 -27.72 -18.02 -29.66
C LYS A 259 -27.89 -17.99 -31.19
N LYS A 260 -27.05 -17.22 -31.90
CA LYS A 260 -27.12 -17.04 -33.36
C LYS A 260 -26.47 -18.19 -34.13
N GLU A 261 -25.36 -18.77 -33.66
CA GLU A 261 -24.57 -19.75 -34.44
C GLU A 261 -24.92 -21.23 -34.20
N LYS A 262 -25.83 -21.57 -33.26
CA LYS A 262 -26.24 -22.97 -32.94
C LYS A 262 -25.05 -23.96 -32.83
N LEU A 263 -23.86 -23.50 -32.42
CA LEU A 263 -22.69 -24.36 -32.26
C LEU A 263 -22.99 -25.43 -31.19
N PRO A 264 -22.85 -26.74 -31.49
CA PRO A 264 -23.01 -27.77 -30.50
C PRO A 264 -21.97 -27.55 -29.39
N VAL A 265 -22.42 -27.66 -28.14
CA VAL A 265 -21.58 -27.52 -26.95
C VAL A 265 -20.53 -28.63 -26.95
N GLY A 266 -19.45 -28.42 -27.69
CA GLY A 266 -18.21 -29.13 -27.48
C GLY A 266 -17.78 -28.79 -26.05
N LYS A 267 -17.62 -29.82 -25.23
CA LYS A 267 -17.11 -29.81 -23.84
C LYS A 267 -15.78 -29.06 -23.71
N THR A 268 -15.79 -27.75 -23.91
CA THR A 268 -14.72 -26.85 -23.49
C THR A 268 -15.31 -25.93 -22.45
N GLY A 269 -15.18 -26.37 -21.20
CA GLY A 269 -14.89 -25.48 -20.08
C GLY A 269 -16.03 -24.65 -19.50
N VAL A 270 -17.24 -24.67 -20.04
CA VAL A 270 -18.42 -24.16 -19.32
C VAL A 270 -18.82 -25.21 -18.27
N MET A 271 -17.92 -25.48 -17.34
CA MET A 271 -18.14 -26.39 -16.23
C MET A 271 -19.15 -25.77 -15.27
N ALA A 272 -20.25 -26.49 -15.10
CA ALA A 272 -21.18 -26.48 -13.99
C ALA A 272 -21.28 -25.15 -13.21
N ARG A 273 -22.32 -24.41 -13.59
CA ARG A 273 -23.03 -23.45 -12.74
C ARG A 273 -23.24 -24.01 -11.33
N ASP A 274 -22.30 -23.80 -10.42
CA ASP A 274 -22.46 -24.20 -9.02
C ASP A 274 -23.33 -23.17 -8.30
N LYS A 275 -24.64 -23.31 -8.47
CA LYS A 275 -25.70 -22.48 -7.87
C LYS A 275 -25.75 -22.58 -6.34
N ARG A 276 -24.83 -23.31 -5.67
CA ARG A 276 -24.90 -23.61 -4.23
C ARG A 276 -23.67 -23.19 -3.43
N ARG A 277 -23.16 -21.98 -3.63
CA ARG A 277 -22.16 -21.38 -2.72
C ARG A 277 -22.85 -20.58 -1.60
N LYS A 278 -23.50 -21.24 -0.63
CA LYS A 278 -24.06 -20.57 0.57
C LYS A 278 -24.00 -21.42 1.83
N ARG A 279 -22.81 -21.77 2.29
CA ARG A 279 -22.61 -22.05 3.72
C ARG A 279 -21.25 -21.50 4.15
N PHE A 280 -21.28 -20.42 4.91
CA PHE A 280 -20.12 -19.92 5.63
C PHE A 280 -19.79 -20.96 6.71
N VAL A 281 -18.80 -21.81 6.46
CA VAL A 281 -18.31 -22.75 7.47
C VAL A 281 -17.13 -22.07 8.15
N PHE A 282 -17.25 -21.81 9.45
CA PHE A 282 -16.14 -21.31 10.25
C PHE A 282 -14.98 -22.31 10.15
N GLY A 283 -13.81 -21.87 9.68
CA GLY A 283 -12.66 -22.72 9.43
C GLY A 283 -11.40 -21.95 9.09
N PHE A 284 -10.38 -22.65 8.60
CA PHE A 284 -9.06 -22.10 8.28
C PHE A 284 -9.12 -20.88 7.34
N GLU A 285 -10.00 -20.90 6.34
CA GLU A 285 -10.21 -19.77 5.43
C GLU A 285 -10.78 -18.54 6.14
N THR A 286 -11.66 -18.72 7.13
CA THR A 286 -12.21 -17.60 7.91
C THR A 286 -11.12 -16.93 8.73
N ILE A 287 -10.25 -17.72 9.38
CA ILE A 287 -9.08 -17.22 10.11
C ILE A 287 -8.16 -16.46 9.16
N ARG A 288 -7.88 -17.02 7.97
CA ARG A 288 -7.09 -16.36 6.93
C ARG A 288 -7.68 -15.01 6.54
N TRP A 289 -8.99 -14.94 6.27
CA TRP A 289 -9.67 -13.68 5.93
C TRP A 289 -9.62 -12.66 7.07
N ILE A 290 -9.83 -13.07 8.32
CA ILE A 290 -9.74 -12.18 9.48
C ILE A 290 -8.33 -11.60 9.60
N ILE A 291 -7.29 -12.44 9.51
CA ILE A 291 -5.89 -11.99 9.58
C ILE A 291 -5.58 -11.05 8.42
N MET A 292 -6.08 -11.32 7.21
CA MET A 292 -5.87 -10.47 6.05
C MET A 292 -6.56 -9.11 6.18
N ILE A 293 -7.80 -9.07 6.66
CA ILE A 293 -8.53 -7.81 6.89
C ILE A 293 -7.85 -6.99 7.97
N LEU A 294 -7.49 -7.63 9.09
CA LEU A 294 -6.80 -6.97 10.19
C LEU A 294 -5.43 -6.44 9.76
N SER A 295 -4.65 -7.26 9.03
CA SER A 295 -3.34 -6.85 8.50
C SER A 295 -3.48 -5.74 7.46
N PHE A 296 -4.49 -5.79 6.59
CA PHE A 296 -4.76 -4.72 5.65
C PHE A 296 -5.08 -3.40 6.36
N ALA A 297 -5.97 -3.44 7.37
CA ALA A 297 -6.30 -2.25 8.14
C ALA A 297 -5.08 -1.69 8.89
N LEU A 298 -4.29 -2.57 9.52
CA LEU A 298 -3.11 -2.20 10.29
C LEU A 298 -1.98 -1.66 9.41
N LEU A 299 -1.72 -2.28 8.25
CA LEU A 299 -0.66 -1.88 7.33
C LEU A 299 -1.04 -0.73 6.40
N ILE A 300 -2.30 -0.30 6.35
CA ILE A 300 -2.73 0.83 5.50
C ILE A 300 -3.16 2.03 6.33
N PHE A 301 -3.87 1.81 7.45
CA PHE A 301 -4.46 2.87 8.29
C PHE A 301 -3.92 2.88 9.72
N GLY A 302 -2.93 2.03 10.01
CA GLY A 302 -2.46 1.77 11.34
C GLY A 302 -1.95 2.99 12.10
N SER A 303 -1.10 3.79 11.47
CA SER A 303 -0.45 4.92 12.16
C SER A 303 -1.47 6.00 12.52
N ARG A 304 -2.56 6.14 11.76
CA ARG A 304 -3.68 7.01 12.13
C ARG A 304 -4.43 6.55 13.37
N LEU A 305 -4.51 5.24 13.62
CA LEU A 305 -5.27 4.69 14.75
C LEU A 305 -4.45 4.63 16.04
N THR A 306 -3.15 4.38 15.96
CA THR A 306 -2.30 4.12 17.14
C THR A 306 -1.03 4.97 17.20
N GLY A 307 -0.84 5.92 16.29
CA GLY A 307 0.39 6.73 16.18
C GLY A 307 1.61 5.93 15.74
N THR A 308 2.80 6.47 15.97
CA THR A 308 4.10 5.84 15.63
C THR A 308 4.57 4.78 16.64
N VAL A 309 3.74 4.35 17.60
CA VAL A 309 4.16 3.46 18.70
C VAL A 309 4.80 2.14 18.22
N PHE A 310 4.38 1.63 17.05
CA PHE A 310 4.96 0.43 16.45
C PHE A 310 5.73 0.68 15.15
N SER A 311 5.94 1.94 14.74
CA SER A 311 6.54 2.29 13.43
C SER A 311 7.96 1.74 13.27
N ASN A 312 8.67 1.43 14.36
CA ASN A 312 10.02 0.86 14.30
C ASN A 312 10.06 -0.65 13.96
N VAL A 313 8.92 -1.32 13.83
CA VAL A 313 8.88 -2.75 13.49
C VAL A 313 9.02 -2.95 11.98
N GLN A 314 10.16 -3.48 11.53
CA GLN A 314 10.44 -3.72 10.13
C GLN A 314 9.91 -5.07 9.62
N LEU A 315 8.83 -5.10 8.85
CA LEU A 315 8.31 -6.36 8.28
C LEU A 315 8.66 -6.50 6.79
N PRO A 316 9.09 -7.69 6.32
CA PRO A 316 9.36 -7.94 4.90
C PRO A 316 8.08 -8.21 4.11
N VAL A 317 7.14 -7.29 4.24
CA VAL A 317 5.85 -7.27 3.54
C VAL A 317 5.85 -6.05 2.62
N PHE A 318 5.13 -6.12 1.50
CA PHE A 318 4.92 -5.00 0.56
C PHE A 318 4.05 -3.89 1.18
N ALA A 319 4.50 -3.32 2.30
CA ALA A 319 4.03 -2.05 2.81
C ALA A 319 4.81 -0.96 2.05
N CYS A 320 4.12 0.01 1.45
CA CYS A 320 4.76 1.07 0.69
C CYS A 320 5.26 2.17 1.65
N PRO A 321 6.55 2.56 1.62
CA PRO A 321 7.07 3.60 2.52
C PRO A 321 6.41 4.96 2.32
N TYR A 322 5.97 5.26 1.09
CA TYR A 322 5.27 6.50 0.79
C TYR A 322 3.86 6.59 1.38
N ASN A 323 3.34 5.48 1.93
CA ASN A 323 2.12 5.55 2.73
C ASN A 323 2.52 5.90 4.18
N LEU A 324 2.30 7.17 4.51
CA LEU A 324 2.54 7.77 5.82
C LEU A 324 1.79 7.14 6.99
N ASP A 325 0.68 6.46 6.69
CA ASP A 325 -0.24 5.95 7.69
C ASP A 325 0.06 4.52 8.12
N GLN A 326 1.30 4.09 7.92
CA GLN A 326 1.73 2.74 8.24
C GLN A 326 2.24 2.62 9.67
N LEU A 327 1.85 1.52 10.31
CA LEU A 327 2.31 1.15 11.65
C LEU A 327 3.70 0.52 11.67
N THR A 328 4.33 0.26 10.52
CA THR A 328 5.55 -0.54 10.44
C THR A 328 6.50 0.07 9.44
N GLY A 329 7.75 0.27 9.85
CA GLY A 329 8.84 0.67 8.97
C GLY A 329 8.96 -0.34 7.84
N SER A 330 8.77 0.12 6.61
CA SER A 330 8.61 -0.82 5.51
C SER A 330 9.98 -1.36 5.08
N ALA A 331 10.11 -2.69 5.03
CA ALA A 331 11.31 -3.30 4.46
C ALA A 331 11.50 -2.93 2.98
N CYS A 332 10.44 -2.51 2.28
CA CYS A 332 10.51 -2.09 0.88
C CYS A 332 11.38 -0.82 0.71
N TYR A 333 11.35 0.11 1.68
CA TYR A 333 12.21 1.31 1.73
C TYR A 333 13.70 0.96 1.59
N MET A 334 14.11 -0.07 2.34
CA MET A 334 15.49 -0.55 2.39
C MET A 334 15.93 -1.29 1.11
N LEU A 335 15.00 -1.81 0.29
CA LEU A 335 15.36 -2.40 -1.01
C LEU A 335 15.35 -1.36 -2.14
N SER A 336 14.54 -0.30 -2.06
CA SER A 336 14.54 0.78 -3.06
C SER A 336 15.75 1.70 -2.89
N HIS A 337 16.22 1.89 -1.65
CA HIS A 337 17.45 2.59 -1.30
C HIS A 337 18.51 1.59 -0.85
N LEU A 338 18.86 0.66 -1.74
CA LEU A 338 19.87 -0.36 -1.46
C LEU A 338 21.25 0.28 -1.14
N ASP A 339 21.48 1.48 -1.65
CA ASP A 339 22.61 2.37 -1.33
C ASP A 339 22.60 2.83 0.14
N VAL A 340 21.44 3.25 0.67
CA VAL A 340 21.27 3.59 2.09
C VAL A 340 21.51 2.37 2.96
N LEU A 341 21.05 1.19 2.55
CA LEU A 341 21.36 -0.06 3.24
C LEU A 341 22.88 -0.28 3.32
N VAL A 342 23.66 0.04 2.29
CA VAL A 342 25.13 -0.12 2.30
C VAL A 342 25.83 0.98 3.13
N SER A 343 25.16 2.10 3.41
CA SER A 343 25.74 3.23 4.14
C SER A 343 25.97 2.94 5.63
N SER A 344 25.10 2.16 6.28
CA SER A 344 25.10 1.98 7.74
C SER A 344 24.96 0.52 8.18
N TRP A 345 25.95 0.02 8.92
CA TRP A 345 25.98 -1.38 9.37
C TRP A 345 24.81 -1.77 10.30
N LYS A 346 24.27 -0.79 11.05
CA LYS A 346 23.11 -0.99 11.94
C LYS A 346 21.84 -1.30 11.14
N GLU A 347 21.63 -0.61 10.03
CA GLU A 347 20.45 -0.79 9.16
C GLU A 347 20.52 -2.12 8.40
N ILE A 348 21.71 -2.51 7.91
CA ILE A 348 21.94 -3.84 7.32
C ILE A 348 21.54 -4.94 8.30
N LEU A 349 22.02 -4.86 9.54
CA LEU A 349 21.76 -5.88 10.56
C LEU A 349 20.28 -5.93 10.95
N ALA A 350 19.62 -4.77 11.10
CA ALA A 350 18.20 -4.68 11.41
C ALA A 350 17.35 -5.27 10.28
N PHE A 351 17.64 -4.88 9.04
CA PHE A 351 16.94 -5.37 7.85
C PHE A 351 17.15 -6.87 7.63
N LEU A 352 18.40 -7.32 7.57
CA LEU A 352 18.74 -8.73 7.30
C LEU A 352 18.29 -9.62 8.45
N GLY A 353 18.44 -9.17 9.70
CA GLY A 353 17.99 -9.88 10.89
C GLY A 353 16.47 -10.08 10.88
N THR A 354 15.70 -9.00 10.68
CA THR A 354 14.24 -9.09 10.70
C THR A 354 13.68 -9.82 9.47
N PHE A 355 14.29 -9.63 8.30
CA PHE A 355 13.99 -10.38 7.09
C PHE A 355 14.23 -11.88 7.31
N LEU A 356 15.40 -12.27 7.85
CA LEU A 356 15.73 -13.68 8.08
C LEU A 356 14.76 -14.32 9.07
N VAL A 357 14.46 -13.65 10.19
CA VAL A 357 13.51 -14.13 11.19
C VAL A 357 12.14 -14.34 10.57
N CYS A 358 11.61 -13.34 9.85
CA CYS A 358 10.32 -13.45 9.19
C CYS A 358 10.31 -14.49 8.06
N ALA A 359 11.36 -14.57 7.26
CA ALA A 359 11.47 -15.51 6.15
C ALA A 359 11.63 -16.96 6.63
N VAL A 360 12.31 -17.20 7.76
CA VAL A 360 12.48 -18.53 8.37
C VAL A 360 11.23 -18.94 9.16
N LEU A 361 10.64 -18.05 9.95
CA LEU A 361 9.47 -18.39 10.77
C LEU A 361 8.20 -18.50 9.93
N LEU A 362 7.96 -17.53 9.04
CA LEU A 362 6.71 -17.36 8.30
C LEU A 362 6.90 -17.64 6.80
N GLY A 363 8.02 -17.22 6.21
CA GLY A 363 8.30 -17.40 4.78
C GLY A 363 7.19 -16.83 3.90
N ARG A 364 6.75 -17.60 2.90
CA ARG A 364 5.74 -17.16 1.92
C ARG A 364 4.29 -17.15 2.46
N ILE A 365 4.06 -17.50 3.72
CA ILE A 365 2.78 -17.28 4.42
C ILE A 365 2.46 -15.80 4.54
N LEU A 366 3.46 -14.93 4.63
CA LEU A 366 3.26 -13.48 4.67
C LEU A 366 2.47 -13.00 3.44
N CYS A 367 2.80 -13.50 2.25
CA CYS A 367 2.03 -13.22 1.04
C CYS A 367 0.60 -13.77 1.12
N GLY A 368 0.40 -14.90 1.82
CA GLY A 368 -0.87 -15.58 2.05
C GLY A 368 -1.83 -14.83 2.96
N PHE A 369 -1.32 -14.29 4.07
CA PHE A 369 -2.10 -13.85 5.23
C PHE A 369 -1.94 -12.37 5.58
N VAL A 370 -0.80 -11.75 5.29
CA VAL A 370 -0.46 -10.41 5.79
C VAL A 370 -0.45 -9.37 4.66
N CYS A 371 -0.05 -9.77 3.46
CA CYS A 371 0.14 -8.84 2.34
C CYS A 371 -1.17 -8.14 1.89
N PRO A 372 -1.26 -6.80 1.91
CA PRO A 372 -2.45 -6.05 1.50
C PRO A 372 -2.78 -6.24 0.01
N PHE A 373 -1.75 -6.35 -0.84
CA PHE A 373 -1.90 -6.67 -2.26
C PHE A 373 -2.55 -8.03 -2.50
N GLY A 374 -2.20 -9.02 -1.67
CA GLY A 374 -2.81 -10.35 -1.70
C GLY A 374 -4.29 -10.32 -1.30
N PHE A 375 -4.66 -9.44 -0.37
CA PHE A 375 -6.04 -9.21 0.04
C PHE A 375 -6.89 -8.63 -1.09
N ILE A 376 -6.43 -7.57 -1.75
CA ILE A 376 -7.16 -6.96 -2.87
C ILE A 376 -7.38 -7.97 -4.01
N GLN A 377 -6.39 -8.82 -4.30
CA GLN A 377 -6.54 -9.87 -5.32
C GLN A 377 -7.50 -10.99 -4.91
N ASP A 378 -7.57 -11.35 -3.63
CA ASP A 378 -8.55 -12.31 -3.14
C ASP A 378 -9.98 -11.71 -3.11
N VAL A 379 -10.12 -10.42 -2.77
CA VAL A 379 -11.40 -9.69 -2.88
C VAL A 379 -11.86 -9.61 -4.32
N ALA A 380 -10.99 -9.24 -5.26
CA ALA A 380 -11.29 -9.22 -6.69
C ALA A 380 -11.73 -10.61 -7.20
N HIS A 381 -11.10 -11.67 -6.69
CA HIS A 381 -11.48 -13.03 -7.03
C HIS A 381 -12.87 -13.42 -6.51
N GLU A 382 -13.20 -13.08 -5.26
CA GLU A 382 -14.52 -13.33 -4.69
C GLU A 382 -15.59 -12.48 -5.38
N ALA A 383 -15.29 -11.22 -5.73
CA ALA A 383 -16.15 -10.38 -6.55
C ALA A 383 -16.42 -11.00 -7.92
N ARG A 384 -15.38 -11.50 -8.62
CA ARG A 384 -15.55 -12.24 -9.89
C ARG A 384 -16.44 -13.46 -9.72
N GLN A 385 -16.26 -14.24 -8.66
CA GLN A 385 -17.09 -15.41 -8.38
C GLN A 385 -18.55 -15.03 -8.10
N ALA A 386 -18.79 -13.94 -7.36
CA ALA A 386 -20.13 -13.41 -7.09
C ALA A 386 -20.83 -12.94 -8.38
N LEU A 387 -20.07 -12.33 -9.30
CA LEU A 387 -20.54 -11.94 -10.64
C LEU A 387 -20.66 -13.12 -11.62
N HIS A 388 -20.33 -14.34 -11.20
CA HIS A 388 -20.41 -15.57 -12.01
C HIS A 388 -19.60 -15.52 -13.33
N ILE A 389 -18.48 -14.79 -13.33
CA ILE A 389 -17.58 -14.70 -14.49
C ILE A 389 -16.55 -15.84 -14.42
N GLU A 390 -16.36 -16.58 -15.52
CA GLU A 390 -15.33 -17.63 -15.61
C GLU A 390 -13.92 -17.03 -15.58
N GLY A 391 -13.02 -17.68 -14.84
CA GLY A 391 -11.63 -17.26 -14.72
C GLY A 391 -10.77 -17.89 -15.82
N ILE A 392 -9.59 -17.32 -16.06
CA ILE A 392 -8.65 -17.88 -17.03
C ILE A 392 -7.84 -18.98 -16.34
N SER A 393 -8.01 -20.24 -16.78
CA SER A 393 -7.13 -21.33 -16.40
C SER A 393 -5.80 -21.21 -17.16
N LEU A 394 -4.68 -21.00 -16.45
CA LEU A 394 -3.36 -21.04 -17.08
C LEU A 394 -2.94 -22.48 -17.36
N ASN A 395 -2.33 -22.70 -18.51
CA ASN A 395 -1.70 -23.97 -18.85
C ASN A 395 -0.30 -24.08 -18.22
N GLU A 396 0.24 -25.29 -18.08
CA GLU A 396 1.57 -25.54 -17.48
C GLU A 396 2.70 -24.76 -18.17
N ARG A 397 2.64 -24.67 -19.51
CA ARG A 397 3.61 -23.87 -20.27
C ARG A 397 3.66 -22.42 -19.82
N LEU A 398 2.49 -21.84 -19.53
CA LEU A 398 2.40 -20.46 -19.10
C LEU A 398 2.91 -20.30 -17.67
N TYR A 399 2.65 -21.25 -16.76
CA TYR A 399 3.28 -21.26 -15.44
C TYR A 399 4.82 -21.31 -15.50
N ASN A 400 5.38 -22.09 -16.43
CA ASN A 400 6.83 -22.12 -16.65
C ASN A 400 7.37 -20.78 -17.19
N ILE A 401 6.65 -20.14 -18.10
CA ILE A 401 6.99 -18.79 -18.59
C ILE A 401 6.92 -17.78 -17.43
N LEU A 402 5.87 -17.79 -16.62
CA LEU A 402 5.76 -16.89 -15.46
C LEU A 402 6.92 -17.10 -14.48
N ARG A 403 7.39 -18.34 -14.31
CA ARG A 403 8.58 -18.63 -13.50
C ARG A 403 9.85 -18.02 -14.09
N LEU A 404 10.00 -18.02 -15.42
CA LEU A 404 11.12 -17.36 -16.08
C LEU A 404 11.03 -15.82 -15.94
N VAL A 405 9.85 -15.25 -16.19
CA VAL A 405 9.59 -13.80 -16.03
C VAL A 405 9.91 -13.36 -14.60
N LYS A 406 9.55 -14.17 -13.60
CA LYS A 406 9.88 -13.94 -12.19
C LYS A 406 11.39 -13.84 -11.95
N TRP A 407 12.20 -14.71 -12.57
CA TRP A 407 13.66 -14.63 -12.48
C TRP A 407 14.22 -13.41 -13.20
N VAL A 408 13.71 -13.10 -14.38
CA VAL A 408 14.12 -11.90 -15.14
C VAL A 408 13.79 -10.63 -14.36
N MET A 409 12.59 -10.53 -13.79
CA MET A 409 12.16 -9.42 -12.94
C MET A 409 13.04 -9.28 -11.71
N LEU A 410 13.46 -10.38 -11.08
CA LEU A 410 14.38 -10.34 -9.94
C LEU A 410 15.77 -9.80 -10.34
N ILE A 411 16.30 -10.22 -11.49
CA ILE A 411 17.62 -9.77 -11.97
C ILE A 411 17.56 -8.28 -12.32
N ILE A 412 16.50 -7.84 -13.01
CA ILE A 412 16.28 -6.42 -13.31
C ILE A 412 16.14 -5.62 -12.01
N PHE A 413 15.34 -6.13 -11.07
CA PHE A 413 15.14 -5.49 -9.76
C PHE A 413 16.46 -5.30 -9.01
N LEU A 414 17.28 -6.35 -8.95
CA LEU A 414 18.59 -6.29 -8.29
C LEU A 414 19.54 -5.36 -9.06
N GLY A 415 19.53 -5.41 -10.39
CA GLY A 415 20.36 -4.57 -11.26
C GLY A 415 20.05 -3.07 -11.13
N ILE A 416 18.77 -2.68 -11.09
CA ILE A 416 18.35 -1.28 -10.90
C ILE A 416 18.83 -0.77 -9.53
N GLY A 417 18.67 -1.58 -8.48
CA GLY A 417 19.15 -1.23 -7.14
C GLY A 417 20.67 -1.02 -7.08
N PHE A 418 21.46 -1.81 -7.81
CA PHE A 418 22.93 -1.63 -7.88
C PHE A 418 23.38 -0.41 -8.70
N VAL A 419 22.56 0.04 -9.67
CA VAL A 419 22.87 1.19 -10.53
C VAL A 419 22.39 2.51 -9.90
N GLY A 420 21.76 2.46 -8.72
CA GLY A 420 21.22 3.64 -8.02
C GLY A 420 19.89 4.13 -8.57
N GLY A 421 19.12 3.26 -9.26
CA GLY A 421 17.79 3.60 -9.73
C GLY A 421 16.71 3.34 -8.69
N ASN A 422 15.67 4.17 -8.66
CA ASN A 422 14.54 4.03 -7.75
C ASN A 422 13.58 2.93 -8.24
N PHE A 423 13.48 1.83 -7.51
CA PHE A 423 12.50 0.76 -7.80
C PHE A 423 11.05 1.25 -7.74
N CYS A 424 10.80 2.27 -6.92
CA CYS A 424 9.49 2.82 -6.62
C CYS A 424 8.73 3.20 -7.90
N ASP A 425 9.43 3.70 -8.93
CA ASP A 425 8.86 4.11 -10.21
C ASP A 425 8.14 2.99 -10.96
N PHE A 426 8.55 1.73 -10.77
CA PHE A 426 7.95 0.55 -11.40
C PHE A 426 7.04 -0.24 -10.46
N CYS A 427 6.99 0.14 -9.18
CA CYS A 427 6.31 -0.63 -8.15
C CYS A 427 4.80 -0.39 -8.18
N PRO A 428 3.96 -1.43 -8.37
CA PRO A 428 2.51 -1.24 -8.32
C PRO A 428 1.99 -0.90 -6.91
N ALA A 429 2.81 -1.11 -5.86
CA ALA A 429 2.47 -0.73 -4.50
C ALA A 429 2.65 0.77 -4.23
N MET A 430 3.51 1.47 -4.98
CA MET A 430 3.67 2.92 -4.90
C MET A 430 2.38 3.64 -5.33
N ALA A 431 1.68 3.10 -6.32
CA ALA A 431 0.38 3.63 -6.74
C ALA A 431 -0.76 3.19 -5.79
N LEU A 432 -0.80 1.91 -5.39
CA LEU A 432 -1.98 1.37 -4.70
C LEU A 432 -2.06 1.70 -3.22
N SER A 433 -0.95 1.65 -2.49
CA SER A 433 -0.99 1.82 -1.03
C SER A 433 -1.29 3.26 -0.60
N PRO A 434 -0.63 4.30 -1.17
CA PRO A 434 -0.95 5.68 -0.83
C PRO A 434 -2.32 6.09 -1.35
N ALA A 435 -2.73 5.58 -2.51
CA ALA A 435 -4.11 5.75 -2.99
C ALA A 435 -5.11 5.34 -1.93
N LEU A 436 -5.02 4.12 -1.40
CA LEU A 436 -5.93 3.60 -0.38
C LEU A 436 -5.92 4.43 0.92
N ALA A 437 -4.82 5.12 1.21
CA ALA A 437 -4.70 6.04 2.33
C ALA A 437 -5.25 7.46 2.03
N GLY A 438 -5.61 7.77 0.78
CA GLY A 438 -6.25 9.03 0.38
C GLY A 438 -5.34 10.03 -0.34
N PHE A 439 -4.10 9.66 -0.66
CA PHE A 439 -3.13 10.55 -1.31
C PHE A 439 -3.32 10.62 -2.84
N LYS A 440 -3.02 11.77 -3.45
CA LYS A 440 -3.19 12.05 -4.89
C LYS A 440 -2.34 11.10 -5.74
N LEU A 441 -2.98 10.41 -6.69
CA LEU A 441 -2.35 9.39 -7.52
C LEU A 441 -1.56 9.98 -8.69
N SER A 442 -0.27 9.64 -8.77
CA SER A 442 0.55 9.82 -9.96
C SER A 442 0.51 8.52 -10.76
N LEU A 443 -0.13 8.55 -11.94
CA LEU A 443 -0.22 7.44 -12.88
C LEU A 443 0.98 7.37 -13.82
N GLY A 444 2.17 7.66 -13.30
CA GLY A 444 3.41 7.29 -13.94
C GLY A 444 3.52 5.78 -14.17
N LEU A 445 4.72 5.31 -14.50
CA LEU A 445 4.94 3.93 -14.90
C LEU A 445 4.43 2.88 -13.88
N GLY A 446 4.54 3.16 -12.57
CA GLY A 446 4.03 2.31 -11.50
C GLY A 446 2.50 2.21 -11.45
N GLY A 447 1.78 3.28 -11.78
CA GLY A 447 0.32 3.30 -11.91
C GLY A 447 -0.18 2.44 -13.07
N PHE A 448 0.51 2.49 -14.21
CA PHE A 448 0.21 1.61 -15.35
C PHE A 448 0.38 0.12 -15.01
N VAL A 449 1.49 -0.24 -14.33
CA VAL A 449 1.73 -1.61 -13.86
C VAL A 449 0.67 -2.04 -12.86
N MET A 450 0.23 -1.16 -11.96
CA MET A 450 -0.84 -1.44 -11.00
C MET A 450 -2.15 -1.84 -11.71
N VAL A 451 -2.59 -1.10 -12.73
CA VAL A 451 -3.81 -1.42 -13.49
C VAL A 451 -3.70 -2.82 -14.11
N ILE A 452 -2.57 -3.15 -14.74
CA ILE A 452 -2.32 -4.49 -15.29
C ILE A 452 -2.41 -5.56 -14.22
N VAL A 453 -1.87 -5.29 -13.03
CA VAL A 453 -1.92 -6.24 -11.91
C VAL A 453 -3.34 -6.44 -11.39
N LEU A 454 -4.14 -5.38 -11.24
CA LEU A 454 -5.53 -5.48 -10.79
C LEU A 454 -6.39 -6.23 -11.80
N VAL A 455 -6.28 -5.89 -13.09
CA VAL A 455 -7.00 -6.56 -14.18
C VAL A 455 -6.61 -8.03 -14.26
N SER A 456 -5.31 -8.34 -14.22
CA SER A 456 -4.85 -9.74 -14.24
C SER A 456 -5.25 -10.53 -12.98
N GLY A 457 -5.28 -9.86 -11.81
CA GLY A 457 -5.76 -10.42 -10.55
C GLY A 457 -7.26 -10.75 -10.57
N PHE A 458 -8.06 -9.95 -11.27
CA PHE A 458 -9.48 -10.23 -11.50
C PHE A 458 -9.67 -11.53 -12.28
N PHE A 459 -9.01 -11.66 -13.44
CA PHE A 459 -9.14 -12.86 -14.30
C PHE A 459 -8.52 -14.12 -13.71
N LYS A 460 -7.42 -13.98 -12.95
CA LYS A 460 -6.75 -15.09 -12.29
C LYS A 460 -6.42 -14.72 -10.84
N ARG A 461 -6.92 -15.55 -9.91
CA ARG A 461 -6.62 -15.44 -8.48
C ARG A 461 -5.11 -15.34 -8.27
N ARG A 462 -4.68 -14.27 -7.60
CA ARG A 462 -3.28 -14.03 -7.23
C ARG A 462 -2.29 -14.12 -8.40
N CYS A 463 -2.64 -13.53 -9.55
CA CYS A 463 -1.82 -13.55 -10.75
C CYS A 463 -0.41 -12.97 -10.49
N PHE A 464 -0.32 -11.76 -9.93
CA PHE A 464 0.93 -11.07 -9.64
C PHE A 464 1.82 -11.80 -8.63
N CYS A 465 1.25 -12.51 -7.65
CA CYS A 465 2.03 -13.31 -6.71
C CYS A 465 2.89 -14.40 -7.39
N ASN A 466 2.60 -14.77 -8.65
CA ASN A 466 3.42 -15.69 -9.45
C ASN A 466 4.66 -15.02 -10.06
N VAL A 467 4.66 -13.70 -10.21
CA VAL A 467 5.74 -12.91 -10.84
C VAL A 467 6.47 -12.02 -9.83
N CYS A 468 5.86 -11.76 -8.68
CA CYS A 468 6.38 -10.91 -7.61
C CYS A 468 7.80 -11.32 -7.16
N PRO A 469 8.80 -10.42 -7.28
CA PRO A 469 10.19 -10.70 -6.92
C PRO A 469 10.34 -10.90 -5.40
N LEU A 470 9.69 -10.09 -4.55
CA LEU A 470 9.75 -10.30 -3.09
C LEU A 470 9.19 -11.67 -2.69
N GLY A 471 8.10 -12.10 -3.32
CA GLY A 471 7.54 -13.44 -3.14
C GLY A 471 8.49 -14.56 -3.57
N PHE A 472 9.42 -14.28 -4.50
CA PHE A 472 10.50 -15.21 -4.82
C PHE A 472 11.49 -15.35 -3.67
N ILE A 473 11.99 -14.23 -3.16
CA ILE A 473 13.02 -14.20 -2.11
C ILE A 473 12.47 -14.88 -0.84
N LEU A 474 11.24 -14.56 -0.43
CA LEU A 474 10.54 -15.24 0.67
C LEU A 474 10.25 -16.73 0.39
N GLY A 475 10.20 -17.12 -0.88
CA GLY A 475 10.01 -18.51 -1.29
C GLY A 475 11.30 -19.35 -1.26
N LEU A 476 12.47 -18.72 -1.26
CA LEU A 476 13.76 -19.44 -1.17
C LEU A 476 13.91 -20.14 0.18
N THR A 477 13.33 -19.57 1.25
CA THR A 477 13.37 -20.12 2.61
C THR A 477 12.37 -21.26 2.87
N HIS A 478 11.59 -21.70 1.87
CA HIS A 478 10.56 -22.74 2.04
C HIS A 478 11.08 -24.08 2.59
N LYS A 479 12.38 -24.39 2.43
CA LYS A 479 12.97 -25.61 2.98
C LYS A 479 13.11 -25.56 4.50
N ILE A 480 13.35 -24.36 5.04
CA ILE A 480 13.62 -24.10 6.46
C ILE A 480 12.34 -23.64 7.17
N SER A 481 11.31 -23.20 6.43
CA SER A 481 10.08 -22.67 7.02
C SER A 481 9.39 -23.65 7.97
N LEU A 482 8.91 -23.14 9.11
CA LEU A 482 8.19 -23.92 10.14
C LEU A 482 6.88 -24.52 9.64
N PHE A 483 6.27 -23.87 8.66
CA PHE A 483 5.06 -24.33 8.03
C PHE A 483 5.36 -25.21 6.83
N LYS A 484 4.74 -26.40 6.79
CA LYS A 484 4.91 -27.37 5.70
C LYS A 484 3.58 -27.95 5.26
N LEU A 485 3.39 -28.09 3.95
CA LEU A 485 2.30 -28.80 3.33
C LEU A 485 2.72 -30.25 3.11
N LYS A 486 2.14 -31.15 3.91
CA LYS A 486 2.39 -32.59 3.81
C LYS A 486 1.27 -33.28 3.07
N LYS A 487 1.65 -34.25 2.25
CA LYS A 487 0.75 -35.15 1.52
C LYS A 487 0.94 -36.57 2.03
N ASP A 488 -0.15 -37.24 2.36
CA ASP A 488 -0.17 -38.69 2.56
C ASP A 488 -0.46 -39.34 1.21
N ALA A 489 0.53 -40.04 0.66
CA ALA A 489 0.40 -40.67 -0.64
C ALA A 489 -0.56 -41.87 -0.64
N VAL A 490 -0.71 -42.55 0.50
CA VAL A 490 -1.57 -43.74 0.63
C VAL A 490 -3.04 -43.32 0.62
N ALA A 491 -3.36 -42.20 1.25
CA ALA A 491 -4.72 -41.67 1.29
C ALA A 491 -5.13 -40.91 0.01
N CYS A 492 -4.20 -40.59 -0.89
CA CYS A 492 -4.48 -39.77 -2.07
C CYS A 492 -4.98 -40.59 -3.27
N THR A 493 -6.15 -40.22 -3.81
CA THR A 493 -6.78 -40.89 -4.97
C THR A 493 -6.49 -40.24 -6.33
N GLU A 494 -5.61 -39.23 -6.38
CA GLU A 494 -5.27 -38.50 -7.62
C GLU A 494 -6.47 -37.95 -8.41
N CYS A 495 -7.49 -37.47 -7.69
CA CYS A 495 -8.64 -36.84 -8.33
C CYS A 495 -8.33 -35.49 -9.04
N GLY A 496 -7.14 -34.92 -8.87
CA GLY A 496 -6.74 -33.64 -9.48
C GLY A 496 -7.35 -32.38 -8.86
N ALA A 497 -8.33 -32.52 -7.95
CA ALA A 497 -9.05 -31.40 -7.33
C ALA A 497 -8.14 -30.39 -6.62
N CYS A 498 -7.05 -30.88 -6.00
CA CYS A 498 -6.08 -30.03 -5.29
C CYS A 498 -5.28 -29.12 -6.24
N TYR A 499 -4.95 -29.60 -7.44
CA TYR A 499 -4.20 -28.83 -8.44
C TYR A 499 -5.07 -27.76 -9.09
N GLU A 500 -6.31 -28.10 -9.46
CA GLU A 500 -7.28 -27.15 -10.00
C GLU A 500 -7.66 -26.07 -8.99
N ALA A 501 -7.64 -26.40 -7.70
CA ALA A 501 -7.88 -25.45 -6.62
C ALA A 501 -6.72 -24.47 -6.35
N CYS A 502 -5.49 -24.84 -6.73
CA CYS A 502 -4.30 -24.09 -6.34
C CYS A 502 -4.17 -22.79 -7.16
N PRO A 503 -4.21 -21.59 -6.54
CA PRO A 503 -4.05 -20.33 -7.27
C PRO A 503 -2.65 -20.15 -7.88
N MET A 504 -1.66 -20.83 -7.31
CA MET A 504 -0.25 -20.79 -7.74
C MET A 504 0.08 -21.89 -8.76
N GLY A 505 -0.83 -22.81 -9.07
CA GLY A 505 -0.61 -23.88 -10.05
C GLY A 505 0.50 -24.87 -9.66
N ILE A 506 0.56 -25.28 -8.39
CA ILE A 506 1.62 -26.15 -7.89
C ILE A 506 1.32 -27.61 -8.27
N LYS A 507 1.97 -28.09 -9.33
CA LYS A 507 1.78 -29.45 -9.87
C LYS A 507 2.23 -30.57 -8.92
N SER A 508 3.25 -30.33 -8.10
CA SER A 508 3.79 -31.35 -7.17
C SER A 508 2.77 -31.86 -6.16
N VAL A 509 1.77 -31.04 -5.77
CA VAL A 509 0.69 -31.46 -4.87
C VAL A 509 -0.12 -32.62 -5.47
N PHE A 510 -0.28 -32.62 -6.79
CA PHE A 510 -0.96 -33.69 -7.51
C PHE A 510 -0.03 -34.87 -7.82
N THR A 511 1.13 -34.62 -8.42
CA THR A 511 1.96 -35.68 -9.06
C THR A 511 2.82 -36.51 -8.11
N VAL A 512 3.11 -36.05 -6.90
CA VAL A 512 4.00 -36.77 -5.98
C VAL A 512 3.28 -37.97 -5.36
N ARG A 513 3.80 -39.19 -5.57
CA ARG A 513 3.29 -40.47 -5.03
C ARG A 513 4.24 -41.18 -4.07
N GLU A 514 5.54 -41.10 -4.29
CA GLU A 514 6.48 -41.97 -3.57
C GLU A 514 7.21 -41.21 -2.49
N GLY A 515 7.08 -41.69 -1.25
CA GLY A 515 7.98 -41.33 -0.18
C GLY A 515 9.36 -41.92 -0.50
N LYS A 516 10.43 -41.19 -0.22
CA LYS A 516 11.76 -41.80 -0.15
C LYS A 516 11.74 -42.82 1.01
N GLY A 517 11.55 -44.11 0.73
CA GLY A 517 11.52 -45.20 1.73
C GLY A 517 10.15 -45.38 2.44
N ASP A 518 10.15 -45.90 3.67
CA ASP A 518 8.97 -46.17 4.53
C ASP A 518 8.16 -44.91 4.97
N ILE A 519 8.46 -43.75 4.37
CA ILE A 519 7.90 -42.46 4.79
C ILE A 519 6.52 -42.26 4.15
N ARG A 520 5.45 -42.43 4.95
CA ARG A 520 4.05 -42.23 4.53
C ARG A 520 3.68 -40.76 4.22
N GLU A 521 4.30 -39.81 4.91
CA GLU A 521 4.02 -38.37 4.74
C GLU A 521 5.15 -37.64 4.00
N ILE A 522 4.83 -37.04 2.87
CA ILE A 522 5.80 -36.37 1.99
C ILE A 522 5.59 -34.85 2.07
N ASP A 523 6.68 -34.10 2.22
CA ASP A 523 6.66 -32.64 2.11
C ASP A 523 6.52 -32.25 0.63
N VAL A 524 5.38 -31.64 0.26
CA VAL A 524 5.10 -31.15 -1.10
C VAL A 524 5.20 -29.64 -1.19
N THR A 525 5.72 -28.98 -0.15
CA THR A 525 5.91 -27.52 -0.10
C THR A 525 6.91 -27.10 -1.16
N THR A 526 6.47 -26.24 -2.09
CA THR A 526 7.34 -25.61 -3.08
C THR A 526 7.59 -24.16 -2.72
N SER A 527 8.60 -23.56 -3.33
CA SER A 527 8.90 -22.13 -3.20
C SER A 527 7.71 -21.23 -3.53
N ASP A 528 6.77 -21.71 -4.37
CA ASP A 528 5.55 -21.00 -4.79
C ASP A 528 4.34 -21.14 -3.86
N CYS A 529 4.43 -21.98 -2.84
CA CYS A 529 3.33 -22.17 -1.90
C CYS A 529 3.14 -20.97 -0.96
N ILE A 530 2.02 -20.27 -1.11
CA ILE A 530 1.57 -19.19 -0.18
C ILE A 530 0.80 -19.72 1.03
N MET A 531 0.69 -21.05 1.20
CA MET A 531 -0.03 -21.72 2.30
C MET A 531 -1.49 -21.27 2.48
N CYS A 532 -2.18 -20.96 1.39
CA CYS A 532 -3.57 -20.48 1.45
C CYS A 532 -4.58 -21.52 1.97
N GLY A 533 -4.29 -22.83 1.90
CA GLY A 533 -5.16 -23.91 2.41
C GLY A 533 -6.24 -24.41 1.45
N GLU A 534 -6.41 -23.80 0.28
CA GLU A 534 -7.47 -24.18 -0.67
C GLU A 534 -7.33 -25.64 -1.17
N CYS A 535 -6.10 -26.13 -1.36
CA CYS A 535 -5.85 -27.52 -1.77
C CYS A 535 -6.31 -28.54 -0.72
N VAL A 536 -6.17 -28.21 0.56
CA VAL A 536 -6.63 -29.04 1.68
C VAL A 536 -8.16 -29.00 1.77
N ARG A 537 -8.75 -27.81 1.58
CA ARG A 537 -10.21 -27.60 1.63
C ARG A 537 -10.96 -28.38 0.56
N ARG A 538 -10.43 -28.46 -0.66
CA ARG A 538 -11.07 -29.13 -1.80
C ARG A 538 -10.72 -30.60 -1.95
N CYS A 539 -9.86 -31.14 -1.08
CA CYS A 539 -9.53 -32.55 -1.10
C CYS A 539 -10.72 -33.37 -0.54
N PRO A 540 -11.25 -34.34 -1.30
CA PRO A 540 -12.37 -35.18 -0.85
C PRO A 540 -11.93 -36.30 0.09
N GLU A 541 -10.63 -36.61 0.14
CA GLU A 541 -10.07 -37.70 0.93
C GLU A 541 -9.67 -37.25 2.34
N ASN A 542 -9.86 -38.13 3.31
CA ASN A 542 -9.50 -37.88 4.70
C ASN A 542 -7.98 -37.90 4.89
N ASN A 543 -7.43 -36.88 5.54
CA ASN A 543 -6.01 -36.78 5.92
C ASN A 543 -5.00 -36.85 4.77
N ALA A 544 -5.44 -36.85 3.50
CA ALA A 544 -4.55 -36.93 2.35
C ALA A 544 -3.65 -35.70 2.19
N LEU A 545 -4.10 -34.53 2.66
CA LEU A 545 -3.32 -33.31 2.69
C LEU A 545 -3.45 -32.65 4.06
N ALA A 546 -2.34 -32.14 4.59
CA ALA A 546 -2.31 -31.41 5.84
C ALA A 546 -1.28 -30.27 5.82
N ILE A 547 -1.66 -29.11 6.37
CA ILE A 547 -0.73 -28.05 6.76
C ILE A 547 -0.26 -28.33 8.18
N THR A 548 1.06 -28.37 8.33
CA THR A 548 1.75 -28.59 9.60
C THR A 548 2.53 -27.35 10.01
N PHE A 549 2.63 -27.12 11.31
CA PHE A 549 3.48 -26.10 11.93
C PHE A 549 4.37 -26.77 12.96
N CYS A 550 5.69 -26.63 12.80
CA CYS A 550 6.67 -27.27 13.67
C CYS A 550 6.40 -28.78 13.86
N GLY A 551 5.96 -29.46 12.79
CA GLY A 551 5.60 -30.89 12.78
C GLY A 551 4.17 -31.23 13.23
N LYS A 552 3.43 -30.33 13.87
CA LYS A 552 2.04 -30.56 14.33
C LYS A 552 1.03 -30.20 13.24
N LYS A 553 0.01 -31.04 13.01
CA LYS A 553 -1.07 -30.80 12.03
C LYS A 553 -2.00 -29.70 12.54
N ILE A 554 -2.09 -28.58 11.82
CA ILE A 554 -3.02 -27.48 12.12
C ILE A 554 -4.31 -27.62 11.29
N TYR A 555 -4.18 -28.00 10.02
CA TYR A 555 -5.31 -28.08 9.11
C TYR A 555 -5.18 -29.27 8.18
N ASN A 556 -6.18 -30.16 8.21
CA ASN A 556 -6.20 -31.42 7.47
C ASN A 556 -7.45 -31.54 6.58
N ALA A 557 -7.30 -32.29 5.50
CA ALA A 557 -8.40 -32.65 4.63
C ALA A 557 -9.37 -33.58 5.36
N ASP A 558 -10.66 -33.29 5.27
CA ASP A 558 -11.72 -34.05 5.92
C ASP A 558 -12.92 -34.14 4.97
N ARG A 559 -13.24 -35.38 4.59
CA ARG A 559 -14.34 -35.75 3.70
C ARG A 559 -15.68 -35.27 4.24
N MET A 560 -15.91 -35.34 5.55
CA MET A 560 -17.17 -34.87 6.14
C MET A 560 -17.32 -33.35 5.99
N LYS A 561 -16.25 -32.60 6.22
CA LYS A 561 -16.22 -31.13 5.99
C LYS A 561 -16.40 -30.79 4.52
N PHE A 562 -15.80 -31.57 3.61
CA PHE A 562 -15.99 -31.43 2.17
C PHE A 562 -17.46 -31.65 1.78
N MET A 563 -18.05 -32.79 2.14
CA MET A 563 -19.43 -33.14 1.79
C MET A 563 -20.46 -32.17 2.36
N LYS A 564 -20.22 -31.59 3.55
CA LYS A 564 -21.11 -30.59 4.17
C LYS A 564 -21.26 -29.32 3.32
N GLN A 565 -20.27 -28.97 2.49
CA GLN A 565 -20.34 -27.81 1.60
C GLN A 565 -21.33 -28.04 0.45
N TYR A 566 -21.49 -29.28 0.00
CA TYR A 566 -22.37 -29.65 -1.12
C TYR A 566 -23.72 -30.22 -0.67
N ALA A 567 -23.92 -30.44 0.64
CA ALA A 567 -25.15 -30.96 1.19
C ALA A 567 -26.34 -30.00 0.93
N PRO A 568 -27.50 -30.51 0.46
CA PRO A 568 -28.69 -29.69 0.27
C PRO A 568 -29.14 -29.05 1.60
N PRO A 569 -29.77 -27.87 1.59
CA PRO A 569 -30.36 -27.29 2.80
C PRO A 569 -31.41 -28.28 3.33
N LYS A 570 -31.32 -28.62 4.62
CA LYS A 570 -32.35 -29.45 5.28
C LYS A 570 -33.67 -28.69 5.18
N SER A 571 -34.65 -29.21 4.43
CA SER A 571 -36.02 -28.71 4.55
C SER A 571 -36.44 -28.91 5.99
N LYS A 572 -36.92 -27.85 6.65
CA LYS A 572 -37.61 -28.01 7.95
C LYS A 572 -38.79 -28.93 7.68
N LYS A 573 -38.69 -30.22 8.05
CA LYS A 573 -39.86 -31.06 8.25
C LYS A 573 -40.67 -30.37 9.34
N LYS A 574 -41.73 -29.64 8.96
CA LYS A 574 -42.82 -29.35 9.89
C LYS A 574 -43.33 -30.71 10.35
N GLY A 575 -43.03 -31.08 11.59
CA GLY A 575 -43.74 -32.15 12.25
C GLY A 575 -45.21 -31.74 12.28
N LYS A 576 -46.04 -32.42 11.48
CA LYS A 576 -47.44 -32.60 11.88
C LYS A 576 -47.41 -33.71 12.93
N ASN A 577 -47.34 -33.30 14.18
CA ASN A 577 -47.82 -34.12 15.28
C ASN A 577 -49.35 -34.17 15.16
N HIS A 578 -49.90 -35.36 15.36
CA HIS A 578 -51.24 -35.71 15.85
C HIS A 578 -52.42 -34.78 15.50
N GLU A 579 -53.36 -35.30 14.71
CA GLU A 579 -54.62 -35.86 15.24
C GLU A 579 -55.14 -36.95 14.31
#